data_AF-A0AA39NFR4-F1
#
_entry.id   AF-A0AA39NFR4-F1
#
_cell.length_a   1.000
_cell.length_b   1.000
_cell.length_c   1.000
_cell.angle_alpha   90.00
_cell.angle_beta   90.00
_cell.angle_gamma   90.00
#
_symmetry.space_group_name_H-M   'P 1'
#
loop_
_entity.id
_entity.type
_entity.pdbx_description
1 polymer ?
#
loop_
_entity_poly.entity_id
_entity_poly.type
_entity_poly.pdbx_seq_one_letter_code
_entity_poly.pdbx_strand_id
1 'polypeptide(L)' 'MAGYDPGDPFRSHLIALLSVYALGPGSFSLPKYTGPSDWQTDSILRTLSDFAGRMNRAEKALWSL' A
#
# COMPACT_ATOMS: atom_id res chain seq x y z
N MET A 1 -18.19 13.31 -15.76
CA MET A 1 -16.87 13.86 -15.39
C MET A 1 -16.68 13.62 -13.91
N ALA A 2 -15.88 12.64 -13.51
CA ALA A 2 -15.65 12.35 -12.10
C ALA A 2 -14.79 13.48 -11.50
N GLY A 3 -15.43 14.37 -10.76
CA GLY A 3 -14.78 15.47 -10.07
C GLY A 3 -13.84 14.94 -9.01
N TYR A 4 -12.68 15.58 -8.88
CA TYR A 4 -11.77 15.43 -7.76
C TYR A 4 -12.54 15.67 -6.45
N ASP A 5 -12.73 14.62 -5.64
CA ASP A 5 -13.26 14.73 -4.29
C ASP A 5 -12.09 14.80 -3.30
N PRO A 6 -11.84 15.94 -2.63
CA PRO A 6 -10.78 16.08 -1.64
C PRO A 6 -11.02 15.23 -0.37
N GLY A 7 -12.14 14.52 -0.26
CA GLY A 7 -12.51 13.64 0.84
C GLY A 7 -12.44 12.14 0.53
N ASP A 8 -11.87 11.70 -0.60
CA ASP A 8 -11.74 10.27 -0.91
C ASP A 8 -10.88 9.55 0.16
N PRO A 9 -11.50 8.74 1.04
CA PRO A 9 -10.81 8.11 2.15
C PRO A 9 -9.86 7.02 1.65
N PHE A 10 -10.16 6.38 0.52
CA PHE A 10 -9.32 5.35 -0.05
C PHE A 10 -8.06 5.95 -0.68
N ARG A 11 -8.21 7.05 -1.43
CA ARG A 11 -7.05 7.78 -1.97
C ARG A 11 -6.11 8.25 -0.86
N SER A 12 -6.65 8.81 0.21
CA SER A 12 -5.85 9.24 1.37
C SER A 12 -5.10 8.07 2.01
N HIS A 13 -5.76 6.91 2.12
CA HIS A 13 -5.14 5.67 2.58
C HIS A 13 -4.02 5.19 1.64
N LEU A 14 -4.22 5.23 0.32
CA LEU A 14 -3.21 4.85 -0.66
C LEU A 14 -1.96 5.72 -0.56
N ILE A 15 -2.11 7.04 -0.38
CA ILE A 15 -0.98 7.94 -0.19
C ILE A 15 -0.18 7.53 1.06
N ALA A 16 -0.86 7.29 2.18
CA ALA A 16 -0.20 6.86 3.41
C ALA A 16 0.52 5.50 3.25
N LEU A 17 -0.15 4.51 2.65
CA LEU A 17 0.40 3.17 2.47
C LEU A 17 1.63 3.17 1.55
N LEU A 18 1.55 3.87 0.40
CA LEU A 18 2.67 3.99 -0.52
C LEU A 18 3.84 4.77 0.08
N SER A 19 3.55 5.78 0.90
CA SER A 19 4.59 6.52 1.63
C SER A 19 5.36 5.62 2.58
N VAL A 20 4.70 4.66 3.25
CA VAL A 20 5.37 3.66 4.09
C VAL A 20 6.21 2.71 3.24
N TYR A 21 5.70 2.21 2.12
CA TYR A 21 6.50 1.33 1.24
C TYR A 21 7.72 2.04 0.64
N ALA A 22 7.66 3.35 0.41
CA ALA A 22 8.79 4.13 -0.09
C ALA A 22 9.95 4.25 0.93
N LEU A 23 9.71 3.99 2.22
CA LEU A 23 10.77 3.96 3.24
C LEU A 23 11.67 2.72 3.13
N GLY A 24 11.29 1.74 2.30
CA GLY A 24 12.04 0.51 2.11
C GLY A 24 11.82 -0.53 3.22
N PRO A 25 12.74 -1.50 3.37
CA PRO A 25 12.58 -2.61 4.30
C PRO A 25 12.75 -2.12 5.73
N GLY A 26 11.69 -2.23 6.53
CA GLY A 26 11.73 -1.91 7.95
C GLY A 26 10.51 -2.45 8.68
N SER A 27 10.58 -2.44 10.01
CA SER A 27 9.43 -2.77 10.85
C SER A 27 8.56 -1.53 11.02
N PHE A 28 7.75 -1.23 10.00
CA PHE A 28 6.78 -0.15 10.03
C PHE A 28 5.38 -0.69 10.29
N SER A 29 4.58 0.04 11.05
CA SER A 29 3.16 -0.25 11.17
C SER A 29 2.48 0.16 9.87
N LEU A 30 1.96 -0.81 9.11
CA LEU A 30 1.21 -0.52 7.89
C LEU A 30 -0.14 0.08 8.26
N PRO A 31 -0.53 1.22 7.66
CA PRO A 31 -1.88 1.75 7.85
C PRO A 31 -2.90 0.69 7.41
N LYS A 32 -3.97 0.54 8.18
CA LYS A 32 -5.09 -0.35 7.86
C LYS A 32 -6.25 0.47 7.31
N TYR A 33 -6.80 0.07 6.17
CA TYR A 33 -8.01 0.70 5.64
C TYR A 33 -9.25 0.19 6.40
N THR A 34 -10.06 1.12 6.90
CA THR A 34 -11.34 0.83 7.59
C THR A 34 -12.51 1.62 7.01
N GLY A 35 -12.32 2.23 5.82
CA GLY A 35 -13.36 2.96 5.12
C GLY A 35 -14.25 2.04 4.26
N PRO A 36 -15.16 2.63 3.47
CA PRO A 36 -15.98 1.88 2.51
C PRO A 36 -15.11 1.10 1.52
N SER A 37 -15.35 -0.20 1.39
CA SER A 37 -14.64 -1.06 0.43
C SER A 37 -15.59 -1.66 -0.58
N ASP A 38 -15.07 -1.87 -1.78
CA ASP A 38 -15.66 -2.65 -2.85
C ASP A 38 -14.60 -3.56 -3.48
N TRP A 39 -14.99 -4.31 -4.51
CA TRP A 39 -14.09 -5.24 -5.19
C TRP A 39 -12.85 -4.54 -5.79
N GLN A 40 -12.95 -3.27 -6.19
CA GLN A 40 -11.81 -2.52 -6.75
C GLN A 40 -10.81 -2.18 -5.66
N THR A 41 -11.31 -1.66 -4.55
CA THR A 41 -10.57 -1.31 -3.34
C THR A 41 -9.82 -2.53 -2.81
N ASP A 42 -10.53 -3.66 -2.65
CA ASP A 42 -9.97 -4.92 -2.18
C ASP A 42 -8.89 -5.46 -3.14
N SER A 43 -9.15 -5.40 -4.45
CA SER A 43 -8.20 -5.85 -5.48
C SER A 43 -6.90 -5.03 -5.46
N ILE A 44 -7.02 -3.71 -5.27
CA ILE A 44 -5.85 -2.81 -5.16
C ILE A 44 -5.05 -3.12 -3.90
N LEU A 45 -5.71 -3.23 -2.74
CA LEU A 45 -5.03 -3.52 -1.47
C LEU A 45 -4.31 -4.88 -1.50
N ARG A 46 -4.93 -5.90 -2.09
CA ARG A 46 -4.32 -7.22 -2.29
C ARG A 46 -3.08 -7.12 -3.18
N THR A 47 -3.20 -6.46 -4.33
CA THR A 47 -2.09 -6.33 -5.30
C THR A 47 -0.90 -5.58 -4.70
N LEU A 48 -1.16 -4.52 -3.93
CA LEU A 48 -0.12 -3.77 -3.22
C LEU A 48 0.60 -4.62 -2.17
N SER A 49 -0.15 -5.46 -1.44
CA SER A 49 0.43 -6.41 -0.47
C SER A 49 1.36 -7.42 -1.17
N ASP A 50 0.94 -7.93 -2.33
CA ASP A 50 1.75 -8.85 -3.14
C ASP A 50 3.05 -8.18 -3.63
N PHE A 51 2.98 -6.92 -4.07
CA PHE A 51 4.15 -6.14 -4.47
C PHE A 51 5.12 -5.88 -3.31
N ALA A 52 4.61 -5.46 -2.15
CA ALA A 52 5.44 -5.27 -0.97
C ALA A 52 6.11 -6.57 -0.51
N GLY A 53 5.40 -7.71 -0.61
CA GLY A 53 5.96 -9.03 -0.33
C GLY A 53 7.11 -9.41 -1.28
N ARG A 54 6.99 -9.08 -2.57
CA ARG A 54 8.06 -9.29 -3.56
C ARG A 54 9.27 -8.38 -3.30
N MET A 55 9.03 -7.10 -3.02
CA MET A 55 10.07 -6.12 -2.71
C MET A 55 10.89 -6.55 -1.48
N ASN A 56 10.21 -6.91 -0.38
CA ASN A 56 10.86 -7.36 0.86
C ASN A 56 11.71 -8.63 0.62
N ARG A 57 11.22 -9.59 -0.18
CA ARG A 57 12.00 -10.78 -0.55
C ARG A 57 13.24 -10.43 -1.38
N ALA A 58 13.10 -9.53 -2.35
CA ALA A 58 14.20 -9.08 -3.19
C ALA A 58 15.28 -8.36 -2.35
N GLU A 59 14.86 -7.48 -1.43
CA GLU A 59 15.77 -6.79 -0.53
C GLU A 59 16.47 -7.76 0.41
N LYS A 60 15.74 -8.69 1.06
CA LYS A 60 16.36 -9.73 1.90
C LYS A 60 17.40 -10.56 1.13
N ALA A 61 17.15 -10.86 -0.14
CA ALA A 61 18.11 -11.57 -0.98
C ALA A 61 19.39 -10.74 -1.21
N LEU A 62 19.27 -9.42 -1.42
CA LEU A 62 20.42 -8.51 -1.54
C LEU A 62 21.26 -8.45 -0.26
N TRP A 63 20.63 -8.40 0.92
CA TRP A 63 21.34 -8.36 2.20
C TRP A 63 21.92 -9.72 2.64
N SER A 64 21.54 -10.80 1.98
CA SER A 64 22.03 -12.16 2.26
C SER A 64 23.25 -12.58 1.43
N LEU A 65 23.73 -11.70 0.55
CA LEU A 65 24.96 -11.84 -0.24
C LEU A 65 26.15 -11.23 0.49
#